data_AF-A0A3D4T660-F1
#
_entry.id   AF-A0A3D4T660-F1
#
_cell.length_a   1.000
_cell.length_b   1.000
_cell.length_c   1.000
_cell.angle_alpha   90.00
_cell.angle_beta   90.00
_cell.angle_gamma   90.00
#
_symmetry.space_group_name_H-M   'P 1'
#
loop_
_entity.id
_entity.type
_entity.pdbx_description
1 polymer ?
#
loop_
_entity_poly.entity_id
_entity_poly.type
_entity_poly.pdbx_seq_one_letter_code
_entity_poly.pdbx_strand_id
1 'polypeptide(L)'
;MFTKTIAKGIKNADEREAEQERIAKTVRGQLMRHPECSFDIMTADGRVQLTPEDIKAMLSGEKQDIRIDGVIYAAYELLDMEVVDMQADLFDNGLIRMKADESDEQTFVQTM
;
A
#
# COMPACT_ATOMS: atom_id res chain seq x y z
N MET A 1 39.50 -13.83 -4.26
CA MET A 1 38.21 -14.15 -4.90
C MET A 1 37.05 -13.67 -4.01
N PHE A 2 37.03 -12.38 -3.63
CA PHE A 2 36.09 -11.81 -2.64
C PHE A 2 35.21 -10.67 -3.19
N THR A 3 35.59 -10.08 -4.33
CA THR A 3 34.93 -8.90 -4.91
C THR A 3 33.60 -9.21 -5.61
N LYS A 4 33.45 -10.39 -6.23
CA LYS A 4 32.19 -10.77 -6.90
C LYS A 4 31.02 -11.02 -5.92
N THR A 5 31.31 -11.48 -4.70
CA THR A 5 30.28 -11.78 -3.70
C THR A 5 29.70 -10.49 -3.09
N ILE A 6 30.56 -9.49 -2.82
CA ILE A 6 30.14 -8.18 -2.31
C ILE A 6 29.25 -7.46 -3.34
N ALA A 7 29.62 -7.46 -4.62
CA ALA A 7 28.86 -6.80 -5.68
C ALA A 7 27.44 -7.38 -5.88
N LYS A 8 27.28 -8.69 -5.67
CA LYS A 8 25.96 -9.35 -5.73
C LYS A 8 25.12 -9.06 -4.48
N GLY A 9 25.77 -8.91 -3.31
CA GLY A 9 25.12 -8.49 -2.07
C GLY A 9 24.60 -7.05 -2.11
N ILE A 10 25.35 -6.13 -2.75
CA ILE A 10 24.95 -4.71 -2.88
C ILE A 10 23.77 -4.58 -3.85
N LYS A 11 23.80 -5.21 -5.03
CA LYS A 11 22.66 -5.18 -5.96
C LYS A 11 21.36 -5.72 -5.36
N ASN A 12 21.45 -6.81 -4.60
CA ASN A 12 20.28 -7.37 -3.91
C ASN A 12 19.77 -6.47 -2.76
N ALA A 13 20.63 -5.62 -2.20
CA ALA A 13 20.22 -4.66 -1.16
C ALA A 13 19.51 -3.46 -1.80
N ASP A 14 20.04 -2.92 -2.89
CA ASP A 14 19.44 -1.80 -3.63
C ASP A 14 18.06 -2.19 -4.22
N GLU A 15 17.92 -3.40 -4.76
CA GLU A 15 16.64 -3.92 -5.26
C GLU A 15 15.61 -4.13 -4.14
N ARG A 16 16.04 -4.55 -2.94
CA ARG A 16 15.16 -4.68 -1.77
C ARG A 16 14.75 -3.33 -1.22
N GLU A 17 15.63 -2.34 -1.26
CA GLU A 17 15.36 -0.99 -0.78
C GLU A 17 14.38 -0.27 -1.73
N ALA A 18 14.55 -0.41 -3.05
CA ALA A 18 13.63 0.13 -4.04
C ALA A 18 12.23 -0.50 -3.94
N GLU A 19 12.14 -1.81 -3.71
CA GLU A 19 10.86 -2.50 -3.50
C GLU A 19 10.19 -2.04 -2.20
N GLN A 20 10.96 -1.86 -1.13
CA GLN A 20 10.45 -1.31 0.13
C GLN A 20 9.98 0.14 -0.01
N GLU A 21 10.68 0.96 -0.79
CA GLU A 21 10.28 2.34 -1.05
C GLU A 21 9.00 2.40 -1.89
N ARG A 22 8.87 1.54 -2.89
CA ARG A 22 7.63 1.39 -3.67
C ARG A 22 6.46 0.98 -2.78
N ILE A 23 6.63 -0.08 -1.99
CA ILE A 23 5.61 -0.53 -1.04
C ILE A 23 5.28 0.58 -0.03
N ALA A 24 6.26 1.35 0.44
CA ALA A 24 6.02 2.45 1.38
C ALA A 24 5.14 3.57 0.78
N LYS A 25 5.11 3.73 -0.54
CA LYS A 25 4.24 4.71 -1.23
C LYS A 25 2.84 4.17 -1.48
N THR A 26 2.61 2.85 -1.39
CA THR A 26 1.28 2.27 -1.56
C THR A 26 0.47 2.30 -0.27
N VAL A 27 -0.86 2.13 -0.42
CA VAL A 27 -1.78 1.96 0.71
C VAL A 27 -1.29 0.85 1.63
N ARG A 28 -0.85 -0.29 1.07
CA ARG A 28 -0.31 -1.41 1.85
C ARG A 28 0.82 -1.00 2.79
N GLY A 29 1.81 -0.27 2.31
CA GLY A 29 2.95 0.14 3.15
C GLY A 29 2.52 1.06 4.28
N GLN A 30 1.57 1.95 4.02
CA GLN A 30 1.04 2.86 5.04
C GLN A 30 0.23 2.12 6.10
N LEU A 31 -0.61 1.17 5.70
CA LEU A 31 -1.33 0.30 6.64
C LEU A 31 -0.38 -0.52 7.51
N MET A 32 0.71 -1.03 6.94
CA MET A 32 1.74 -1.75 7.70
C MET A 32 2.52 -0.86 8.68
N ARG A 33 2.65 0.43 8.37
CA ARG A 33 3.37 1.41 9.22
C ARG A 33 2.56 1.83 10.43
N HIS A 34 1.24 1.85 10.32
CA HIS A 34 0.32 2.26 11.39
C HIS A 34 -0.79 1.22 11.61
N PRO A 35 -0.46 -0.03 12.00
CA PRO A 35 -1.42 -1.12 12.08
C PRO A 35 -2.48 -0.92 13.16
N GLU A 36 -2.21 -0.10 14.18
CA GLU A 36 -3.16 0.27 15.23
C GLU A 36 -4.12 1.41 14.86
N CYS A 37 -3.92 2.09 13.73
CA CYS A 37 -4.75 3.21 13.31
C CYS A 37 -5.93 2.76 12.44
N SER A 38 -7.04 3.46 12.56
CA SER A 38 -8.11 3.43 11.57
C SER A 38 -7.73 4.32 10.39
N PHE A 39 -8.08 3.88 9.19
CA PHE A 39 -7.82 4.62 7.98
C PHE A 39 -9.12 5.01 7.30
N ASP A 40 -9.12 6.21 6.76
CA ASP A 40 -10.18 6.73 5.93
C ASP A 40 -9.62 7.08 4.56
N ILE A 41 -9.90 6.25 3.57
CA ILE A 41 -9.27 6.28 2.26
C ILE A 41 -10.27 6.79 1.23
N MET A 42 -9.91 7.87 0.55
CA MET A 42 -10.63 8.37 -0.62
C MET A 42 -9.94 7.85 -1.88
N THR A 43 -10.64 7.04 -2.66
CA THR A 43 -10.26 6.61 -4.01
C THR A 43 -11.09 7.35 -5.06
N ALA A 44 -10.78 7.18 -6.35
CA ALA A 44 -11.62 7.68 -7.43
C ALA A 44 -13.03 7.07 -7.44
N ASP A 45 -13.13 5.81 -7.01
CA ASP A 45 -14.40 5.05 -6.95
C ASP A 45 -15.24 5.34 -5.70
N GLY A 46 -14.64 5.95 -4.67
CA GLY A 46 -15.37 6.35 -3.48
C GLY A 46 -14.54 6.31 -2.21
N ARG A 47 -15.24 6.31 -1.07
CA ARG A 47 -14.61 6.36 0.26
C ARG A 47 -14.70 5.01 0.93
N VAL A 48 -13.61 4.60 1.56
CA VAL A 48 -13.54 3.36 2.33
C VAL A 48 -12.91 3.60 3.69
N GLN A 49 -13.57 3.10 4.73
CA GLN A 49 -13.08 3.19 6.10
C GLN A 49 -12.59 1.81 6.54
N LEU A 50 -11.35 1.76 7.02
CA LEU A 50 -10.67 0.56 7.47
C LEU A 50 -10.38 0.66 8.96
N THR A 51 -10.80 -0.34 9.72
CA THR A 51 -10.40 -0.50 11.12
C THR A 51 -9.09 -1.29 11.22
N PRO A 52 -8.37 -1.24 12.35
CA PRO A 52 -7.21 -2.09 12.60
C PRO A 52 -7.47 -3.59 12.37
N GLU A 53 -8.68 -4.06 12.69
CA GLU A 53 -9.08 -5.46 12.47
C GLU A 53 -9.22 -5.78 10.97
N ASP A 54 -9.86 -4.89 10.20
CA ASP A 54 -9.95 -5.03 8.74
C ASP A 54 -8.57 -5.02 8.09
N ILE A 55 -7.69 -4.12 8.52
CA ILE A 55 -6.33 -3.99 8.01
C ILE A 55 -5.57 -5.29 8.24
N LYS A 56 -5.65 -5.84 9.46
CA LYS A 56 -5.01 -7.11 9.80
C LYS A 56 -5.53 -8.24 8.91
N ALA A 57 -6.86 -8.33 8.73
CA ALA A 57 -7.48 -9.37 7.91
C ALA A 57 -7.11 -9.24 6.42
N MET A 58 -6.99 -8.02 5.90
CA MET A 58 -6.57 -7.78 4.52
C MET A 58 -5.09 -8.11 4.30
N LEU A 59 -4.21 -7.70 5.23
CA LEU A 59 -2.78 -7.97 5.16
C LEU A 59 -2.44 -9.45 5.39
N SER A 60 -3.26 -10.17 6.17
CA SER A 60 -3.12 -11.63 6.36
C SER A 60 -3.69 -12.45 5.20
N GLY A 61 -4.49 -11.82 4.32
CA GLY A 61 -5.21 -12.50 3.24
C GLY A 61 -6.49 -13.22 3.68
N GLU A 62 -6.91 -13.05 4.94
CA GLU A 62 -8.19 -13.55 5.45
C GLU A 62 -9.39 -12.82 4.82
N LYS A 63 -9.22 -11.54 4.47
CA LYS A 63 -10.20 -10.71 3.77
C LYS A 63 -9.67 -10.34 2.39
N GLN A 64 -10.28 -10.90 1.36
CA GLN A 64 -9.83 -10.73 -0.04
C GLN A 64 -10.70 -9.76 -0.84
N ASP A 65 -11.84 -9.36 -0.28
CA ASP A 65 -12.79 -8.44 -0.89
C ASP A 65 -13.05 -7.23 0.02
N ILE A 66 -13.26 -6.09 -0.62
CA ILE A 66 -13.63 -4.85 0.05
C ILE A 66 -14.75 -4.16 -0.70
N ARG A 67 -15.60 -3.45 0.04
CA ARG A 67 -16.70 -2.71 -0.53
C ARG A 67 -16.40 -1.21 -0.54
N ILE A 68 -16.43 -0.61 -1.72
CA ILE A 68 -16.24 0.83 -1.94
C ILE A 68 -17.50 1.35 -2.64
N ASP A 69 -18.21 2.29 -2.00
CA ASP A 69 -19.49 2.88 -2.45
C ASP A 69 -20.52 1.88 -3.04
N GLY A 70 -20.61 0.69 -2.43
CA GLY A 70 -21.57 -0.33 -2.84
C GLY A 70 -21.04 -1.37 -3.83
N VAL A 71 -19.88 -1.14 -4.46
CA VAL A 71 -19.19 -2.04 -5.39
C VAL A 71 -18.14 -2.88 -4.66
N ILE A 72 -17.98 -4.14 -5.07
CA ILE A 72 -17.00 -5.07 -4.49
C ILE A 72 -15.73 -5.02 -5.33
N TYR A 73 -14.61 -4.73 -4.68
CA TYR A 73 -13.27 -4.74 -5.24
C TYR A 73 -12.43 -5.81 -4.56
N ALA A 74 -11.37 -6.27 -5.21
CA ALA A 74 -10.42 -7.13 -4.54
C ALA A 74 -9.57 -6.28 -3.57
N ALA A 75 -9.34 -6.79 -2.37
CA ALA A 75 -8.57 -6.12 -1.34
C ALA A 75 -7.15 -5.75 -1.83
N TYR A 76 -6.54 -6.59 -2.67
CA TYR A 76 -5.21 -6.32 -3.22
C TYR A 76 -5.19 -5.10 -4.14
N GLU A 77 -6.29 -4.81 -4.85
CA GLU A 77 -6.37 -3.64 -5.75
C GLU A 77 -6.23 -2.35 -4.95
N LEU A 78 -6.93 -2.25 -3.81
CA LEU A 78 -6.79 -1.12 -2.91
C LEU A 78 -5.40 -1.06 -2.27
N LEU A 79 -4.83 -2.21 -1.90
CA LEU A 79 -3.51 -2.28 -1.25
C LEU A 79 -2.38 -1.79 -2.17
N ASP A 80 -2.51 -2.01 -3.48
CA ASP A 80 -1.51 -1.63 -4.49
C ASP A 80 -1.68 -0.20 -5.04
N MET A 81 -2.77 0.50 -4.68
CA MET A 81 -2.95 1.92 -5.02
C MET A 81 -1.86 2.78 -4.39
N GLU A 82 -1.45 3.82 -5.11
CA GLU A 82 -0.46 4.78 -4.62
C GLU A 82 -1.14 5.85 -3.76
N VAL A 83 -0.50 6.20 -2.64
CA VAL A 83 -0.99 7.25 -1.75
C VAL A 83 -0.54 8.61 -2.28
N VAL A 84 -1.52 9.38 -2.75
CA VAL A 84 -1.32 10.72 -3.33
C VAL A 84 -1.28 11.79 -2.24
N ASP A 85 -2.04 11.62 -1.17
CA ASP A 85 -2.07 12.55 -0.04
C ASP A 85 -2.38 11.82 1.27
N MET A 86 -1.87 12.33 2.39
CA MET A 86 -2.10 11.77 3.71
C MET A 86 -2.12 12.84 4.80
N GLN A 87 -3.10 12.73 5.68
CA GLN A 87 -3.25 13.58 6.84
C GLN A 87 -3.64 12.76 8.07
N ALA A 88 -2.82 12.81 9.11
CA ALA A 88 -3.22 12.36 10.44
C ALA A 88 -4.21 13.37 11.05
N ASP A 89 -5.27 12.87 11.69
CA ASP A 89 -6.23 13.74 12.37
C ASP A 89 -5.57 14.38 13.61
N LEU A 90 -5.74 15.69 13.77
CA LEU A 90 -5.13 16.46 14.86
C LEU A 90 -5.81 16.24 16.21
N PHE A 91 -7.05 15.73 16.20
CA PHE A 91 -7.85 15.50 17.40
C PHE A 91 -8.03 14.01 17.72
N ASP A 92 -7.75 13.14 16.75
CA ASP A 92 -7.79 11.69 16.91
C ASP A 92 -6.51 11.06 16.36
N ASN A 93 -5.55 10.79 17.25
CA ASN A 93 -4.29 10.15 16.89
C ASN A 93 -4.47 8.72 16.36
N GLY A 94 -5.67 8.13 16.48
CA GLY A 94 -6.01 6.82 15.94
C GLY A 94 -6.62 6.86 14.54
N LEU A 95 -6.84 8.05 13.95
CA LEU A 95 -7.44 8.18 12.62
C LEU A 95 -6.47 8.85 11.63
N ILE A 96 -6.17 8.13 10.55
CA ILE A 96 -5.39 8.65 9.42
C ILE A 96 -6.30 8.75 8.20
N ARG A 97 -6.36 9.92 7.58
CA ARG A 97 -7.05 10.13 6.31
C ARG A 97 -6.05 10.09 5.18
N MET A 98 -6.40 9.42 4.09
CA MET A 98 -5.55 9.32 2.91
C MET A 98 -6.36 9.44 1.64
N LYS A 99 -5.69 9.93 0.61
CA LYS A 99 -6.17 9.90 -0.77
C LYS A 99 -5.28 8.94 -1.55
N ALA A 100 -5.90 7.98 -2.22
CA ALA A 100 -5.21 6.98 -3.02
C ALA A 100 -5.74 7.02 -4.45
N ASP A 101 -4.87 6.73 -5.41
CA ASP A 101 -5.23 6.63 -6.82
C ASP A 101 -4.60 5.38 -7.43
N GLU A 102 -5.09 4.98 -8.59
CA GLU A 102 -4.40 3.94 -9.36
C GLU A 102 -2.96 4.39 -9.60
N SER A 103 -2.01 3.51 -9.35
CA SER A 103 -0.62 3.83 -9.63
C SER A 103 -0.47 4.05 -11.14
N ASP A 104 0.24 5.12 -11.53
CA ASP A 104 0.56 5.43 -12.94
C ASP A 104 1.41 4.34 -13.62
N GLU A 105 1.71 3.26 -12.92
CA GLU A 105 2.44 2.11 -13.42
C GLU A 105 1.54 1.18 -14.26
N GLN A 106 0.90 1.74 -15.28
CA GLN A 106 0.46 0.94 -16.42
C GLN A 106 1.53 0.95 -17.52
N THR A 107 1.87 -0.28 -17.92
CA THR A 107 2.52 -0.71 -19.17
C THR A 107 4.02 -1.05 -19.05
N PHE A 108 4.32 -2.25 -18.53
CA PHE A 108 5.37 -3.04 -19.17
C PHE A 108 4.94 -3.30 -20.61
N VAL A 109 5.33 -2.43 -21.53
CA VAL A 109 5.27 -2.73 -22.96
C VAL A 109 6.27 -3.87 -23.16
N GLN A 110 5.76 -5.10 -23.22
CA GLN A 110 6.55 -6.25 -23.66
C GLN A 110 6.96 -5.97 -25.11
N THR A 111 8.14 -5.40 -25.28
CA THR A 111 8.74 -5.23 -26.60
C THR A 111 9.18 -6.62 -27.03
N MET A 112 8.46 -7.20 -28.00
CA MET A 112 8.87 -8.41 -28.73
C MET A 112 10.16 -8.16 -29.51
#